data_AF-A0ABD0PZ38-F1
#
_entry.id   AF-A0ABD0PZ38-F1
#
_cell.length_a   1.000
_cell.length_b   1.000
_cell.length_c   1.000
_cell.angle_alpha   90.00
_cell.angle_beta   90.00
_cell.angle_gamma   90.00
#
_symmetry.space_group_name_H-M   'P 1'
#
loop_
_entity.id
_entity.type
_entity.pdbx_description
1 polymer ?
#
loop_
_entity_poly.entity_id
_entity_poly.type
_entity_poly.pdbx_seq_one_letter_code
_entity_poly.pdbx_strand_id
1 'polypeptide(L)'
;MEYIHKSSLKSHGNLRPSTCLVDSRLQIKLSGFGLWEFKHGTKHRLIPLENPKYEEMYYTAPEFLREVYYPSNGTQKGDVFSFAIIMRELIYSTEVGPYHDVHLEPKGNACVVFLSIYHEEPLRPTLSVDICDERLIPLIKACWSENPDHRPPFASIRRQLRDACPESHANILDNMVNKLEKYANHLEEVVEERTNQLTAEKSRADKLLSSMLPK
;
A
#
# COMPACT_ATOMS: atom_id res chain seq x y z
N MET A 1 5.48 14.53 -1.64
CA MET A 1 5.28 14.69 -3.10
C MET A 1 5.39 16.12 -3.61
N GLU A 2 4.77 17.12 -2.97
CA GLU A 2 4.86 18.54 -3.42
C GLU A 2 6.31 19.03 -3.66
N TYR A 3 7.24 18.63 -2.78
CA TYR A 3 8.67 18.91 -2.95
C TYR A 3 9.26 18.30 -4.24
N ILE A 4 9.03 17.01 -4.48
CA ILE A 4 9.54 16.30 -5.68
C ILE A 4 8.96 16.94 -6.94
N HIS A 5 7.66 17.26 -6.95
CA HIS A 5 6.97 17.85 -8.11
C HIS A 5 7.50 19.25 -8.47
N LYS A 6 7.98 20.01 -7.48
CA LYS A 6 8.61 21.33 -7.70
C LYS A 6 10.11 21.23 -8.00
N SER A 7 10.76 20.12 -7.69
CA SER A 7 12.19 19.90 -7.95
C SER A 7 12.51 19.68 -9.43
N SER A 8 13.80 19.55 -9.75
CA SER A 8 14.27 19.17 -11.10
C SER A 8 13.83 17.77 -11.53
N LEU A 9 13.48 16.88 -10.58
CA LEU A 9 13.00 15.53 -10.87
C LEU A 9 11.60 15.51 -11.48
N LYS A 10 10.78 16.54 -11.20
CA LYS A 10 9.39 16.74 -11.66
C LYS A 10 8.36 15.69 -11.21
N SER A 11 8.73 14.44 -10.99
CA SER A 11 7.87 13.35 -10.55
C SER A 11 8.68 12.24 -9.86
N HIS A 12 7.99 11.38 -9.10
CA HIS A 12 8.58 10.20 -8.46
C HIS A 12 8.57 9.01 -9.43
N GLY A 13 7.42 8.77 -10.07
CA GLY A 13 7.22 7.78 -11.13
C GLY A 13 7.24 6.32 -10.68
N ASN A 14 7.24 6.04 -9.38
CA ASN A 14 7.26 4.69 -8.83
C ASN A 14 6.74 4.70 -7.38
N LEU A 15 5.74 5.53 -7.12
CA LEU A 15 5.20 5.66 -5.77
C LEU A 15 4.37 4.41 -5.46
N ARG A 16 4.78 3.66 -4.43
CA ARG A 16 4.13 2.43 -3.96
C ARG A 16 4.56 2.14 -2.51
N PRO A 17 3.89 1.23 -1.78
CA PRO A 17 4.21 0.97 -0.37
C PRO A 17 5.68 0.62 -0.16
N SER A 18 6.27 -0.23 -1.01
CA SER A 18 7.69 -0.62 -0.89
C SER A 18 8.70 0.52 -1.15
N THR A 19 8.25 1.67 -1.64
CA THR A 19 9.08 2.88 -1.81
C THR A 19 8.86 3.92 -0.73
N CYS A 20 7.87 3.72 0.14
CA CYS A 20 7.57 4.53 1.30
C CYS A 20 8.23 3.89 2.53
N LEU A 21 9.44 4.34 2.86
CA LEU A 21 10.22 3.84 3.99
C LEU A 21 9.83 4.58 5.26
N VAL A 22 9.95 3.93 6.41
CA VAL A 22 9.71 4.55 7.72
C VAL A 22 11.03 4.58 8.48
N ASP A 23 11.43 5.75 8.98
CA ASP A 23 12.64 5.89 9.80
C ASP A 23 12.38 5.62 11.29
N SER A 24 13.44 5.65 12.11
CA SER A 24 13.35 5.43 13.56
C SER A 24 12.51 6.48 14.31
N ARG A 25 12.20 7.61 13.66
CA ARG A 25 11.33 8.68 14.17
C ARG A 25 9.93 8.60 13.58
N LEU A 26 9.60 7.47 12.94
CA LEU A 26 8.29 7.17 12.38
C LEU A 26 7.89 8.17 11.29
N GLN A 27 8.89 8.75 10.62
CA GLN A 27 8.69 9.65 9.49
C GLN A 27 8.76 8.85 8.19
N ILE A 28 7.82 9.13 7.29
CA ILE A 28 7.83 8.55 5.95
C ILE A 28 8.91 9.23 5.11
N LYS A 29 9.81 8.41 4.53
CA LYS A 29 10.80 8.82 3.54
C LYS A 29 10.54 8.10 2.23
N LEU A 30 10.52 8.86 1.15
CA LEU A 30 10.34 8.31 -0.19
C LEU A 30 11.70 7.81 -0.71
N SER A 31 11.68 6.71 -1.45
CA SER A 31 12.85 6.10 -2.10
C SER A 31 12.48 5.63 -3.50
N GLY A 32 13.46 5.17 -4.29
CA GLY A 32 13.17 4.60 -5.61
C GLY A 32 12.55 5.62 -6.58
N PHE A 33 13.00 6.87 -6.54
CA PHE A 33 12.70 7.91 -7.53
C PHE A 33 14.00 8.42 -8.17
N GLY A 34 13.91 8.95 -9.39
CA GLY A 34 15.08 9.39 -10.14
C GLY A 34 16.01 8.23 -10.55
N LEU A 35 17.10 8.57 -11.22
CA LEU A 35 18.15 7.64 -11.68
C LEU A 35 17.65 6.45 -12.53
N TRP A 36 16.43 6.52 -13.06
CA TRP A 36 15.84 5.46 -13.88
C TRP A 36 16.62 5.23 -15.16
N GLU A 37 17.05 6.31 -15.82
CA GLU A 37 17.91 6.25 -17.01
C GLU A 37 19.22 5.54 -16.71
N PHE A 38 19.81 5.79 -15.54
CA PHE A 38 21.04 5.11 -15.10
C PHE A 38 20.79 3.63 -14.80
N LYS A 39 19.70 3.30 -14.12
CA LYS A 39 19.35 1.92 -13.73
C LYS A 39 18.99 1.03 -14.91
N HIS A 40 18.30 1.57 -15.91
CA HIS A 40 17.76 0.79 -17.03
C HIS A 40 18.45 1.06 -18.37
N GLY A 41 19.31 2.08 -18.47
CA GLY A 41 19.95 2.47 -19.73
C GLY A 41 19.00 3.09 -20.76
N THR A 42 17.77 3.44 -20.35
CA THR A 42 16.73 3.96 -21.25
C THR A 42 15.85 5.01 -20.57
N LYS A 43 15.36 5.97 -21.37
CA LYS A 43 14.41 7.00 -20.96
C LYS A 43 12.97 6.52 -20.86
N HIS A 44 12.70 5.31 -21.32
CA HIS A 44 11.37 4.70 -21.33
C HIS A 44 11.32 3.45 -20.48
N ARG A 45 10.22 3.26 -19.75
CA ARG A 45 9.92 2.00 -19.09
C ARG A 45 9.18 1.07 -20.05
N LEU A 46 9.53 -0.20 -19.92
CA LEU A 46 8.87 -1.32 -20.56
C LEU A 46 8.20 -2.14 -19.46
N ILE A 47 6.95 -2.52 -19.67
CA ILE A 47 6.28 -3.51 -18.83
C ILE A 47 6.87 -4.88 -19.22
N PRO A 48 7.52 -5.61 -18.30
CA PRO A 48 8.11 -6.90 -18.63
C PRO A 48 7.04 -7.88 -19.12
N LEU A 49 7.22 -8.43 -20.32
CA LEU A 49 6.34 -9.46 -20.88
C LEU A 49 6.58 -10.82 -20.20
N GLU A 50 7.82 -11.07 -19.78
CA GLU A 50 8.20 -12.27 -19.01
C GLU A 50 8.15 -11.95 -17.50
N ASN A 51 7.38 -12.77 -16.76
CA ASN A 51 7.16 -12.63 -15.31
C ASN A 51 6.76 -11.21 -14.86
N PRO A 52 5.67 -10.64 -15.40
CA PRO A 52 5.14 -9.37 -14.94
C PRO A 52 4.82 -9.39 -13.44
N LYS A 53 5.36 -8.39 -12.73
CA LYS A 53 5.07 -8.19 -11.32
C LYS A 53 3.76 -7.43 -11.14
N TYR A 54 2.64 -8.12 -11.34
CA TYR A 54 1.30 -7.52 -11.32
C TYR A 54 0.97 -6.75 -10.03
N GLU A 55 1.49 -7.19 -8.88
CA GLU A 55 1.29 -6.49 -7.60
C GLU A 55 1.93 -5.10 -7.57
N GLU A 56 3.08 -4.94 -8.23
CA GLU A 56 3.71 -3.62 -8.38
C GLU A 56 2.91 -2.72 -9.33
N MET A 57 2.17 -3.31 -10.27
CA MET A 57 1.38 -2.59 -11.27
C MET A 57 0.06 -2.04 -10.74
N TYR A 58 -0.42 -2.49 -9.57
CA TYR A 58 -1.62 -1.93 -8.93
C TYR A 58 -1.52 -0.44 -8.64
N TYR A 59 -0.31 0.06 -8.43
CA TYR A 59 -0.04 1.47 -8.16
C TYR A 59 0.31 2.26 -9.43
N THR A 60 0.39 1.60 -10.58
CA THR A 60 0.70 2.22 -11.88
C THR A 60 -0.58 2.78 -12.48
N ALA A 61 -0.53 4.04 -12.90
CA ALA A 61 -1.68 4.71 -13.49
C ALA A 61 -2.10 4.06 -14.82
N PRO A 62 -3.41 3.97 -15.12
CA PRO A 62 -3.93 3.21 -16.25
C PRO A 62 -3.44 3.70 -17.61
N GLU A 63 -3.16 5.01 -17.74
CA GLU A 63 -2.57 5.58 -18.95
C GLU A 63 -1.17 5.02 -19.26
N PHE A 64 -0.41 4.59 -18.25
CA PHE A 64 0.89 3.95 -18.49
C PHE A 64 0.75 2.46 -18.80
N LEU A 65 -0.28 1.82 -18.28
CA LEU A 65 -0.56 0.40 -18.53
C LEU A 65 -1.04 0.14 -19.96
N ARG A 66 -1.62 1.15 -20.62
CA ARG A 66 -2.04 1.12 -22.03
C ARG A 66 -0.90 1.37 -23.02
N GLU A 67 0.19 1.98 -22.57
CA GLU A 67 1.30 2.38 -23.41
C GLU A 67 2.39 1.30 -23.45
N VAL A 68 2.94 1.05 -24.63
CA VAL A 68 4.11 0.16 -24.77
C VAL A 68 5.35 0.80 -24.14
N TYR A 69 5.46 2.13 -24.25
CA TYR A 69 6.57 2.92 -23.72
C TYR A 69 6.02 4.16 -23.01
N TYR A 70 6.35 4.33 -21.74
CA TYR A 70 6.04 5.55 -21.01
C TYR A 70 7.30 6.14 -20.35
N PRO A 71 7.32 7.45 -20.04
CA PRO A 71 8.49 8.12 -19.49
C PRO A 71 8.99 7.41 -18.22
N SER A 72 10.29 7.09 -18.18
CA SER A 72 10.90 6.41 -17.04
C SER A 72 10.72 7.14 -15.71
N ASN A 73 10.57 8.47 -15.75
CA ASN A 73 10.38 9.31 -14.58
C ASN A 73 8.89 9.42 -14.16
N GLY A 74 7.97 8.78 -14.91
CA GLY A 74 6.54 8.90 -14.72
C GLY A 74 6.03 10.33 -14.97
N THR A 75 4.87 10.65 -14.42
CA THR A 75 4.28 11.99 -14.44
C THR A 75 3.75 12.36 -13.06
N GLN A 76 3.52 13.66 -12.83
CA GLN A 76 2.88 14.13 -11.60
C GLN A 76 1.49 13.54 -11.40
N LYS A 77 0.72 13.37 -12.50
CA LYS A 77 -0.61 12.78 -12.48
C LYS A 77 -0.57 11.28 -12.20
N GLY A 78 0.48 10.60 -12.65
CA GLY A 78 0.75 9.21 -12.30
C GLY A 78 1.00 9.05 -10.79
N ASP A 79 1.83 9.91 -10.21
CA ASP A 79 2.07 9.90 -8.76
C ASP A 79 0.80 10.14 -7.93
N VAL A 80 -0.13 10.96 -8.43
CA VAL A 80 -1.43 11.21 -7.77
C VAL A 80 -2.31 9.96 -7.79
N PHE A 81 -2.33 9.22 -8.90
CA PHE A 81 -3.03 7.93 -8.97
C PHE A 81 -2.43 6.94 -7.97
N SER A 82 -1.12 6.77 -7.98
CA SER A 82 -0.42 5.87 -7.06
C SER A 82 -0.71 6.22 -5.60
N PHE A 83 -0.74 7.51 -5.26
CA PHE A 83 -1.09 7.99 -3.93
C PHE A 83 -2.51 7.58 -3.50
N ALA A 84 -3.49 7.62 -4.41
CA ALA A 84 -4.86 7.22 -4.11
C ALA A 84 -4.96 5.73 -3.75
N ILE A 85 -4.24 4.87 -4.49
CA ILE A 85 -4.21 3.42 -4.24
C ILE A 85 -3.56 3.13 -2.88
N ILE A 86 -2.45 3.81 -2.57
CA ILE A 86 -1.80 3.71 -1.24
C ILE A 86 -2.75 4.20 -0.14
N MET A 87 -3.44 5.32 -0.33
CA MET A 87 -4.41 5.83 0.65
C MET A 87 -5.51 4.82 0.93
N ARG A 88 -6.08 4.20 -0.12
CA ARG A 88 -7.06 3.13 0.04
C ARG A 88 -6.48 1.97 0.86
N GLU A 89 -5.28 1.51 0.53
CA GLU A 89 -4.64 0.41 1.25
C GLU A 89 -4.42 0.74 2.73
N LEU A 90 -3.99 1.97 3.04
CA LEU A 90 -3.79 2.44 4.41
C LEU A 90 -5.08 2.49 5.21
N ILE A 91 -6.17 3.01 4.63
CA ILE A 91 -7.48 3.11 5.29
C ILE A 91 -8.03 1.73 5.62
N TYR A 92 -7.88 0.78 4.70
CA TYR A 92 -8.40 -0.57 4.88
C TYR A 92 -7.47 -1.49 5.66
N SER A 93 -6.19 -1.12 5.86
CA SER A 93 -5.18 -1.88 6.62
C SER A 93 -5.13 -3.37 6.23
N THR A 94 -5.18 -3.67 4.93
CA THR A 94 -5.26 -5.05 4.43
C THR A 94 -3.90 -5.63 4.07
N GLU A 95 -3.56 -6.81 4.58
CA GLU A 95 -2.33 -7.54 4.22
C GLU A 95 -2.37 -8.13 2.80
N VAL A 96 -3.56 -8.22 2.20
CA VAL A 96 -3.83 -8.87 0.90
C VAL A 96 -3.83 -7.90 -0.30
N GLY A 97 -3.43 -6.64 -0.09
CA GLY A 97 -3.26 -5.63 -1.13
C GLY A 97 -4.52 -4.84 -1.53
N PRO A 98 -4.37 -3.84 -2.41
CA PRO A 98 -5.38 -2.83 -2.67
C PRO A 98 -6.62 -3.32 -3.46
N TYR A 99 -6.57 -4.46 -4.14
CA TYR A 99 -7.67 -4.95 -4.99
C TYR A 99 -8.28 -6.28 -4.48
N HIS A 100 -8.03 -6.66 -3.22
CA HIS A 100 -8.46 -7.95 -2.68
C HIS A 100 -9.99 -8.14 -2.65
N ASP A 101 -10.74 -7.05 -2.60
CA ASP A 101 -12.20 -7.01 -2.56
C ASP A 101 -12.82 -7.08 -3.96
N VAL A 102 -12.00 -7.07 -5.01
CA VAL A 102 -12.47 -7.17 -6.38
C VAL A 102 -12.52 -8.64 -6.79
N HIS A 103 -13.74 -9.18 -6.87
CA HIS A 103 -14.00 -10.55 -7.25
C HIS A 103 -14.06 -10.69 -8.77
N LEU A 104 -12.93 -11.07 -9.39
CA LEU A 104 -12.83 -11.33 -10.82
C LEU A 104 -12.81 -12.83 -11.11
N GLU A 105 -13.47 -13.23 -12.20
CA GLU A 105 -13.29 -14.54 -12.82
C GLU A 105 -12.70 -14.35 -14.23
N PRO A 106 -11.55 -14.99 -14.57
CA PRO A 106 -10.70 -15.83 -13.72
C PRO A 106 -9.95 -15.02 -12.64
N LYS A 107 -9.75 -15.64 -11.47
CA LYS A 107 -9.02 -15.03 -10.34
C LYS A 107 -7.53 -14.88 -10.68
N GLY A 108 -7.01 -13.66 -10.67
CA GLY A 108 -5.58 -13.44 -10.78
C GLY A 108 -5.20 -11.96 -10.86
N ASN A 109 -4.03 -11.63 -10.30
CA ASN A 109 -3.45 -10.28 -10.30
C ASN A 109 -3.33 -9.69 -11.72
N ALA A 110 -3.09 -10.55 -12.70
CA ALA A 110 -3.08 -10.21 -14.12
C ALA A 110 -4.43 -9.66 -14.60
N CYS A 111 -5.54 -10.27 -14.17
CA CYS A 111 -6.88 -9.91 -14.61
C CYS A 111 -7.24 -8.48 -14.18
N VAL A 112 -6.89 -8.09 -12.95
CA VAL A 112 -7.08 -6.72 -12.45
C VAL A 112 -6.39 -5.70 -13.36
N VAL A 113 -5.12 -5.96 -13.68
CA VAL A 113 -4.31 -5.08 -14.54
C VAL A 113 -4.90 -5.04 -15.95
N PHE A 114 -5.21 -6.19 -16.56
CA PHE A 114 -5.79 -6.24 -17.91
C PHE A 114 -7.17 -5.59 -18.02
N LEU A 115 -8.06 -5.78 -17.04
CA LEU A 115 -9.37 -5.14 -17.03
C LEU A 115 -9.25 -3.63 -16.86
N SER A 116 -8.28 -3.14 -16.08
CA SER A 116 -8.03 -1.70 -15.99
C SER A 116 -7.60 -1.08 -17.33
N ILE A 117 -7.07 -1.88 -18.26
CA ILE A 117 -6.61 -1.44 -19.58
C ILE A 117 -7.76 -1.48 -20.60
N TYR A 118 -8.52 -2.58 -20.64
CA TYR A 118 -9.39 -2.93 -21.77
C TYR A 118 -10.90 -2.94 -21.49
N HIS A 119 -11.33 -2.77 -20.24
CA HIS A 119 -12.75 -2.78 -19.88
C HIS A 119 -13.36 -1.38 -20.01
N GLU A 120 -14.65 -1.28 -20.38
CA GLU A 120 -15.35 0.01 -20.52
C GLU A 120 -15.44 0.76 -19.18
N GLU A 121 -15.72 0.01 -18.11
CA GLU A 121 -15.69 0.55 -16.75
C GLU A 121 -14.33 0.30 -16.08
N PRO A 122 -13.67 1.35 -15.58
CA PRO A 122 -12.35 1.24 -14.97
C PRO A 122 -12.45 0.53 -13.62
N LEU A 123 -11.75 -0.59 -13.49
CA LEU A 123 -11.71 -1.36 -12.25
C LEU A 123 -11.02 -0.54 -11.14
N ARG A 124 -11.71 -0.36 -10.00
CA ARG A 124 -11.19 0.33 -8.81
C ARG A 124 -11.54 -0.44 -7.54
N PRO A 125 -10.71 -0.35 -6.50
CA PRO A 125 -11.06 -0.90 -5.19
C PRO A 125 -12.31 -0.22 -4.61
N THR A 126 -13.07 -0.96 -3.81
CA THR A 126 -14.28 -0.42 -3.17
C THR A 126 -13.91 0.60 -2.10
N LEU A 127 -14.72 1.65 -1.98
CA LEU A 127 -14.71 2.60 -0.88
C LEU A 127 -16.08 2.56 -0.19
N SER A 128 -16.10 2.10 1.06
CA SER A 128 -17.28 2.04 1.94
C SER A 128 -17.18 3.15 2.98
N VAL A 129 -18.32 3.80 3.23
CA VAL A 129 -18.50 4.81 4.27
C VAL A 129 -18.36 4.25 5.69
N ASP A 130 -18.47 2.93 5.86
CA ASP A 130 -18.30 2.27 7.16
C ASP A 130 -16.83 2.24 7.63
N ILE A 131 -15.90 2.32 6.68
CA ILE A 131 -14.44 2.19 6.93
C ILE A 131 -13.72 3.50 6.61
N CYS A 132 -14.11 4.17 5.53
CA CYS A 132 -13.51 5.41 5.05
C CYS A 132 -14.41 6.60 5.39
N ASP A 133 -13.82 7.66 5.96
CA ASP A 133 -14.54 8.92 6.17
C ASP A 133 -15.16 9.42 4.86
N GLU A 134 -16.47 9.66 4.87
CA GLU A 134 -17.23 10.08 3.69
C GLU A 134 -16.63 11.33 3.03
N ARG A 135 -15.98 12.22 3.79
CA ARG A 135 -15.31 13.42 3.29
C ARG A 135 -14.07 13.11 2.45
N LEU A 136 -13.42 11.97 2.69
CA LEU A 136 -12.22 11.51 1.97
C LEU A 136 -12.56 10.76 0.69
N ILE A 137 -13.73 10.12 0.61
CA ILE A 137 -14.13 9.30 -0.55
C ILE A 137 -14.09 10.10 -1.87
N PRO A 138 -14.68 11.31 -1.98
CA PRO A 138 -14.62 12.11 -3.21
C PRO A 138 -13.18 12.46 -3.60
N LEU A 139 -12.33 12.77 -2.62
CA LEU A 139 -10.93 13.10 -2.86
C LEU A 139 -10.15 11.91 -3.41
N ILE A 140 -10.29 10.72 -2.79
CA ILE A 140 -9.63 9.49 -3.27
C ILE A 140 -10.12 9.17 -4.68
N LYS A 141 -11.44 9.29 -4.93
CA LYS A 141 -12.03 9.07 -6.25
C LYS A 141 -11.49 10.03 -7.32
N ALA A 142 -11.30 11.30 -6.99
CA ALA A 142 -10.68 12.27 -7.88
C ALA A 142 -9.20 11.94 -8.16
N CYS A 143 -8.46 11.46 -7.16
CA CYS A 143 -7.04 11.15 -7.31
C CYS A 143 -6.76 9.94 -8.22
N TRP A 144 -7.63 8.93 -8.25
CA TRP A 144 -7.50 7.78 -9.16
C TRP A 144 -8.38 7.86 -10.42
N SER A 145 -8.80 9.07 -10.81
CA SER A 145 -9.61 9.27 -12.00
C SER A 145 -8.94 8.67 -13.24
N GLU A 146 -9.75 8.10 -14.13
CA GLU A 146 -9.27 7.50 -15.38
C GLU A 146 -8.56 8.53 -16.26
N ASN A 147 -9.14 9.73 -16.38
CA ASN A 147 -8.51 10.86 -17.05
C ASN A 147 -7.45 11.52 -16.13
N PRO A 148 -6.16 11.55 -16.50
CA PRO A 148 -5.11 12.21 -15.72
C PRO A 148 -5.37 13.69 -15.44
N ASP A 149 -6.08 14.39 -16.34
CA ASP A 149 -6.35 15.82 -16.20
C ASP A 149 -7.31 16.13 -15.06
N HIS A 150 -8.24 15.21 -14.79
CA HIS A 150 -9.19 15.33 -13.67
C HIS A 150 -8.54 15.11 -12.30
N ARG A 151 -7.33 14.56 -12.23
CA ARG A 151 -6.64 14.31 -10.96
C ARG A 151 -6.14 15.61 -10.34
N PRO A 152 -6.44 15.91 -9.06
CA PRO A 152 -6.00 17.15 -8.43
C PRO A 152 -4.48 17.18 -8.20
N PRO A 153 -3.84 18.35 -8.20
CA PRO A 153 -2.43 18.47 -7.81
C PRO A 153 -2.25 18.25 -6.30
N PHE A 154 -1.07 17.77 -5.88
CA PHE A 154 -0.78 17.48 -4.47
C PHE A 154 -0.99 18.65 -3.51
N ALA A 155 -0.82 19.89 -3.97
CA ALA A 155 -1.13 21.08 -3.16
C ALA A 155 -2.63 21.15 -2.79
N SER A 156 -3.52 20.81 -3.73
CA SER A 156 -4.96 20.75 -3.47
C SER A 156 -5.31 19.54 -2.59
N ILE A 157 -4.70 18.38 -2.84
CA ILE A 157 -4.88 17.18 -2.02
C ILE A 157 -4.51 17.48 -0.56
N ARG A 158 -3.35 18.09 -0.31
CA ARG A 158 -2.87 18.45 1.04
C ARG A 158 -3.84 19.39 1.78
N ARG A 159 -4.45 20.34 1.06
CA ARG A 159 -5.46 21.24 1.63
C ARG A 159 -6.74 20.48 1.98
N GLN A 160 -7.29 19.71 1.04
CA GLN A 160 -8.52 18.94 1.27
C GLN A 160 -8.37 17.90 2.39
N LEU A 161 -7.21 17.24 2.49
CA LEU A 161 -6.92 16.33 3.61
C LEU A 161 -6.91 17.04 4.96
N ARG A 162 -6.39 18.28 5.02
CA ARG A 162 -6.39 19.08 6.24
C ARG A 162 -7.80 19.51 6.63
N ASP A 163 -8.61 19.89 5.64
CA ASP A 163 -9.99 20.32 5.85
C ASP A 163 -10.89 19.13 6.26
N ALA A 164 -10.62 17.94 5.72
CA ALA A 164 -11.31 16.71 6.10
C ALA A 164 -10.85 16.16 7.46
N CYS A 165 -9.60 16.43 7.87
CA CYS A 165 -9.01 15.92 9.12
C CYS A 165 -8.42 17.05 9.99
N PRO A 166 -9.24 17.99 10.49
CA PRO A 166 -8.78 19.18 11.22
C PRO A 166 -8.06 18.86 12.56
N GLU A 167 -8.35 17.73 13.20
CA GLU A 167 -7.77 17.33 14.50
C GLU A 167 -6.45 16.54 14.37
N SER A 168 -6.00 16.22 13.16
CA SER A 168 -4.97 15.19 12.90
C SER A 168 -3.55 15.53 13.38
N HIS A 169 -3.28 16.74 13.88
CA HIS A 169 -1.96 17.04 14.46
C HIS A 169 -1.72 16.33 15.81
N ALA A 170 -2.76 15.87 16.52
CA ALA A 170 -2.66 15.09 17.76
C ALA A 170 -2.76 13.55 17.56
N ASN A 171 -3.48 13.10 16.54
CA ASN A 171 -3.92 11.69 16.40
C ASN A 171 -2.90 10.67 15.85
N ILE A 172 -1.74 11.07 15.33
CA ILE A 172 -0.78 10.10 14.78
C ILE A 172 -0.13 9.29 15.91
N LEU A 173 0.29 9.95 16.99
CA LEU A 173 0.87 9.28 18.15
C LEU A 173 -0.17 8.37 18.83
N ASP A 174 -1.40 8.84 19.01
CA ASP A 174 -2.47 8.04 19.62
C ASP A 174 -2.83 6.82 18.77
N ASN A 175 -2.93 6.96 17.44
CA ASN A 175 -3.14 5.81 16.56
C ASN A 175 -1.97 4.82 16.58
N MET A 176 -0.75 5.30 16.76
CA MET A 176 0.43 4.44 16.89
C MET A 176 0.46 3.72 18.24
N VAL A 177 0.12 4.41 19.33
CA VAL A 177 -0.04 3.81 20.66
C VAL A 177 -1.12 2.72 20.61
N ASN A 178 -2.28 3.02 20.00
CA ASN A 178 -3.35 2.04 19.84
C ASN A 178 -2.93 0.82 19.01
N LYS A 179 -2.10 1.00 17.96
CA LYS A 179 -1.57 -0.13 17.19
C LYS A 179 -0.54 -0.93 17.98
N LEU A 180 0.38 -0.26 18.68
CA LEU A 180 1.37 -0.92 19.54
C LEU A 180 0.70 -1.71 20.67
N GLU A 181 -0.36 -1.17 21.27
CA GLU A 181 -1.15 -1.82 22.30
C GLU A 181 -1.84 -3.09 21.76
N LYS A 182 -2.46 -3.01 20.58
CA LYS A 182 -3.04 -4.20 19.92
C LYS A 182 -1.99 -5.27 19.62
N TYR A 183 -0.81 -4.88 19.13
CA TYR A 183 0.27 -5.82 18.90
C TYR A 183 0.79 -6.43 20.20
N ALA A 184 0.94 -5.64 21.27
CA ALA A 184 1.36 -6.12 22.58
C ALA A 184 0.36 -7.15 23.14
N ASN A 185 -0.93 -6.84 23.11
CA ASN A 185 -1.98 -7.74 23.59
C ASN A 185 -2.00 -9.06 22.80
N HIS A 186 -1.87 -9.00 21.47
CA HIS A 186 -1.80 -10.21 20.64
C HIS A 186 -0.53 -11.03 20.93
N LEU A 187 0.61 -10.36 21.13
CA LEU A 187 1.85 -11.04 21.51
C LEU A 187 1.75 -11.72 22.87
N GLU A 188 1.10 -11.08 23.84
CA GLU A 188 0.83 -11.68 25.16
C GLU A 188 -0.01 -12.95 25.03
N GLU A 189 -1.08 -12.91 24.23
CA GLU A 189 -1.93 -14.09 23.96
C GLU A 189 -1.12 -15.23 23.33
N VAL A 190 -0.30 -14.93 22.31
CA VAL A 190 0.56 -15.93 21.65
C VAL A 190 1.60 -16.50 22.61
N VAL A 191 2.20 -15.66 23.46
CA VAL A 191 3.19 -16.11 24.47
C VAL A 191 2.52 -17.00 25.51
N GLU A 192 1.33 -16.65 25.98
CA GLU A 192 0.57 -17.44 26.93
C GLU A 192 0.24 -18.83 26.36
N GLU A 193 -0.28 -18.87 25.13
CA GLU A 193 -0.60 -20.13 24.45
C GLU A 193 0.62 -21.05 24.32
N ARG A 194 1.75 -20.50 23.87
CA ARG A 194 3.02 -21.24 23.73
C ARG A 194 3.56 -21.70 25.07
N THR A 195 3.43 -20.90 26.12
CA THR A 195 3.85 -21.27 27.48
C THR A 195 3.01 -22.41 28.03
N ASN A 196 1.69 -22.40 27.80
CA ASN A 196 0.79 -23.47 28.19
C ASN A 196 1.11 -24.78 27.46
N GLN A 197 1.35 -24.72 26.14
CA GLN A 197 1.79 -25.87 25.34
C GLN A 197 3.11 -26.46 25.87
N LEU A 198 4.11 -25.61 26.14
CA LEU A 198 5.41 -26.03 26.68
C LEU A 198 5.27 -26.69 28.06
N THR A 199 4.44 -26.15 28.92
CA THR A 199 4.23 -26.67 30.29
C THR A 199 3.54 -28.04 30.25
N ALA A 200 2.56 -28.22 29.35
CA ALA A 200 1.89 -29.50 29.15
C ALA A 200 2.85 -30.57 28.61
N GLU A 201 3.67 -30.23 27.62
CA GLU A 201 4.69 -31.14 27.06
C GLU A 201 5.76 -31.49 28.08
N LYS A 202 6.24 -30.51 28.86
CA LYS A 202 7.17 -30.74 29.97
C LYS A 202 6.58 -31.71 31.00
N SER A 203 5.32 -31.51 31.41
CA SER A 203 4.65 -32.42 32.36
C SER A 203 4.54 -33.85 31.81
N ARG A 204 4.25 -34.02 30.52
CA ARG A 204 4.25 -35.33 29.86
C ARG A 204 5.65 -35.97 29.89
N ALA A 205 6.67 -35.20 29.53
CA ALA A 205 8.06 -35.66 29.53
C ALA A 205 8.53 -36.07 30.94
N ASP A 206 8.23 -35.26 31.96
CA ASP A 206 8.59 -35.55 33.36
C ASP A 206 7.90 -36.82 33.88
N LYS A 207 6.61 -37.03 33.54
CA LYS A 207 5.88 -38.26 33.86
C LYS A 207 6.53 -39.49 33.20
N LEU A 208 6.85 -39.41 31.91
CA LEU A 208 7.56 -40.47 31.19
C LEU A 208 8.92 -40.76 31.82
N LEU A 209 9.71 -39.72 32.13
CA LEU A 209 11.02 -39.86 32.77
C LEU A 209 10.90 -40.56 34.13
N SER A 210 9.93 -40.15 34.97
CA SER A 210 9.69 -40.77 36.27
C SER A 210 9.31 -42.26 36.18
N SER A 211 8.67 -42.67 35.08
CA SER A 211 8.32 -44.07 34.83
C SER A 211 9.47 -44.92 34.31
N MET A 212 10.53 -44.29 33.76
CA MET A 212 11.70 -44.98 33.21
C MET A 212 12.90 -45.05 34.17
N LEU A 213 12.89 -44.30 35.28
CA LEU A 213 13.93 -44.38 36.30
C LEU A 213 13.63 -45.53 37.29
N PRO A 214 14.60 -46.41 37.59
CA PRO A 214 14.44 -47.48 38.58
C PRO A 214 14.29 -46.91 40.01
N LYS A 215 13.50 -47.58 40.85
CA LYS A 215 13.30 -47.23 42.27
C LYS A 215 14.53 -47.52 43.12
#